data_AF-A0A834ITH7-F1
#
_entry.id   AF-A0A834ITH7-F1
#
_cell.length_a   1.000
_cell.length_b   1.000
_cell.length_c   1.000
_cell.angle_alpha   90.00
_cell.angle_beta   90.00
_cell.angle_gamma   90.00
#
_symmetry.space_group_name_H-M   'P 1'
#
loop_
_entity.id
_entity.type
_entity.pdbx_description
1 polymer ?
#
loop_
_entity_poly.entity_id
_entity_poly.type
_entity_poly.pdbx_seq_one_letter_code
_entity_poly.pdbx_strand_id
1 'polypeptide(L)'
;MCLTHTHQVGIDMQLFLITPFIVSLLYKFGRKGVYIIVFLSAGSTALRFWSIVKYNLSYIVHFGIPVSRMFRTADYSYILPTHRATIYFSGVLLAYTLRTHKSFSTRSKGRHLYIGIIMYILGFLTWFGPFNTSFRDYKYNRWEAAFYGAVAPITWGTTIAWIIFSTEKKVNGLFEYILTWKYFQFFTKIAYAVYLVQFPVFFYNVGITRHVGEFKHSFMLPPGELSIILLLATILTLCVELPFQNIFRVYFK
;
A
#
# COMPACT_ATOMS: atom_id res chain seq x y z
N MET A 1 -18.06 -1.32 9.67
CA MET A 1 -16.75 -1.01 10.28
C MET A 1 -16.95 -0.11 11.48
N CYS A 2 -16.27 -0.38 12.62
CA CYS A 2 -16.35 0.48 13.81
C CYS A 2 -15.34 1.65 13.76
N LEU A 3 -14.07 1.36 13.44
CA LEU A 3 -13.00 2.36 13.26
C LEU A 3 -12.35 2.17 11.89
N THR A 4 -12.72 3.02 10.92
CA THR A 4 -12.27 2.91 9.53
C THR A 4 -10.76 3.04 9.35
N HIS A 5 -10.01 3.54 10.33
CA HIS A 5 -8.55 3.66 10.25
C HIS A 5 -7.80 2.46 10.86
N THR A 6 -8.50 1.50 11.46
CA THR A 6 -7.85 0.32 12.07
C THR A 6 -7.84 -0.89 11.14
N HIS A 7 -8.55 -0.83 10.02
CA HIS A 7 -8.68 -1.96 9.09
C HIS A 7 -7.32 -2.44 8.57
N GLN A 8 -6.39 -1.54 8.22
CA GLN A 8 -5.07 -1.92 7.69
C GLN A 8 -4.26 -2.63 8.76
N VAL A 9 -4.25 -2.12 9.99
CA VAL A 9 -3.55 -2.73 11.13
C VAL A 9 -4.09 -4.13 11.41
N GLY A 10 -5.42 -4.30 11.39
CA GLY A 10 -6.05 -5.60 11.56
C GLY A 10 -5.68 -6.61 10.47
N ILE A 11 -5.65 -6.18 9.20
CA ILE A 11 -5.24 -7.02 8.06
C ILE A 11 -3.76 -7.40 8.18
N ASP A 12 -2.90 -6.42 8.49
CA ASP A 12 -1.47 -6.62 8.57
C ASP A 12 -1.11 -7.55 9.73
N MET A 13 -1.80 -7.46 10.88
CA MET A 13 -1.63 -8.41 11.99
C MET A 13 -1.97 -9.84 11.56
N GLN A 14 -3.10 -10.05 10.88
CA GLN A 14 -3.51 -11.38 10.43
C GLN A 14 -2.54 -11.98 9.41
N LEU A 15 -2.06 -11.17 8.45
CA LEU A 15 -1.06 -11.61 7.47
C LEU A 15 0.30 -11.86 8.13
N PHE A 16 0.68 -11.03 9.11
CA PHE A 16 1.90 -11.19 9.90
C PHE A 16 1.93 -12.51 10.67
N LEU A 17 0.81 -12.94 11.26
CA LEU A 17 0.71 -14.24 11.93
C LEU A 17 0.94 -15.43 10.99
N ILE A 18 0.60 -15.29 9.70
CA ILE A 18 0.79 -16.32 8.68
C ILE A 18 2.23 -16.31 8.13
N THR A 19 2.93 -15.17 8.20
CA THR A 19 4.27 -14.98 7.63
C THR A 19 5.32 -16.01 8.08
N PRO A 20 5.44 -16.40 9.37
CA PRO A 20 6.40 -17.42 9.79
C PRO A 20 6.25 -18.75 9.04
N PHE A 21 5.01 -19.18 8.75
CA PHE A 21 4.74 -20.38 7.98
C PHE A 21 5.19 -20.24 6.52
N ILE A 22 4.92 -19.08 5.92
CA ILE A 22 5.32 -18.75 4.54
C ILE A 22 6.85 -18.69 4.42
N VAL A 23 7.52 -18.07 5.39
CA VAL A 23 8.98 -17.97 5.44
C VAL A 23 9.60 -19.35 5.65
N SER A 24 9.03 -20.19 6.52
CA SER A 24 9.45 -21.58 6.71
C SER A 24 9.31 -22.39 5.41
N LEU A 25 8.20 -22.21 4.67
CA LEU A 25 7.99 -22.82 3.37
C LEU A 25 9.05 -22.39 2.35
N LEU A 26 9.35 -21.09 2.27
CA LEU A 26 10.41 -20.57 1.40
C LEU A 26 11.78 -21.13 1.75
N TYR A 27 12.09 -21.21 3.05
CA TYR A 27 13.39 -21.71 3.51
C TYR A 27 13.55 -23.21 3.20
N LYS A 28 12.53 -24.03 3.42
CA LYS A 28 12.58 -25.48 3.21
C LYS A 28 12.55 -25.88 1.73
N PHE A 29 11.76 -25.18 0.91
CA PHE A 29 11.49 -25.59 -0.46
C PHE A 29 12.14 -24.69 -1.53
N GLY A 30 12.80 -23.60 -1.15
CA GLY A 30 13.50 -22.68 -2.05
C GLY A 30 12.62 -22.21 -3.21
N ARG A 31 13.01 -22.56 -4.44
CA ARG A 31 12.26 -22.19 -5.67
C ARG A 31 10.83 -22.73 -5.69
N LYS A 32 10.58 -23.94 -5.16
CA LYS A 32 9.22 -24.50 -5.08
C LYS A 32 8.34 -23.68 -4.15
N GLY A 33 8.91 -23.15 -3.06
CA GLY A 33 8.21 -22.22 -2.15
C GLY A 33 7.76 -20.93 -2.85
N VAL A 34 8.60 -20.39 -3.75
CA VAL A 34 8.24 -19.22 -4.56
C VAL A 34 7.03 -19.50 -5.44
N TYR A 35 6.98 -20.65 -6.14
CA TYR A 35 5.83 -21.01 -6.96
C TYR A 35 4.54 -21.13 -6.14
N ILE A 36 4.62 -21.69 -4.93
CA ILE A 36 3.46 -21.80 -4.03
C ILE A 36 2.96 -20.40 -3.64
N ILE A 37 3.84 -19.47 -3.29
CA ILE A 37 3.45 -18.11 -2.93
C ILE A 37 2.84 -17.37 -4.11
N VAL A 38 3.41 -17.52 -5.31
CA VAL A 38 2.85 -16.93 -6.53
C VAL A 38 1.46 -17.50 -6.82
N PHE A 39 1.27 -18.80 -6.62
CA PHE A 39 -0.04 -19.45 -6.76
C PHE A 39 -1.07 -18.90 -5.75
N LEU A 40 -0.69 -18.77 -4.47
CA LEU A 40 -1.54 -18.18 -3.44
C LEU A 40 -1.88 -16.72 -3.75
N SER A 41 -0.91 -15.96 -4.25
CA SER A 41 -1.07 -14.56 -4.68
C SER A 41 -2.04 -14.45 -5.86
N ALA A 42 -1.97 -15.37 -6.82
CA ALA A 42 -2.89 -15.45 -7.94
C ALA A 42 -4.30 -15.80 -7.47
N GLY A 43 -4.45 -16.74 -6.53
CA GLY A 43 -5.74 -17.07 -5.91
C GLY A 43 -6.37 -15.86 -5.21
N SER A 44 -5.60 -15.13 -4.41
CA SER A 44 -6.03 -13.86 -3.78
C SER A 44 -6.53 -12.84 -4.80
N THR A 45 -5.79 -12.67 -5.91
CA THR A 45 -6.19 -11.76 -7.00
C THR A 45 -7.46 -12.23 -7.71
N ALA A 46 -7.61 -13.54 -7.95
CA ALA A 46 -8.78 -14.12 -8.58
C ALA A 46 -10.04 -13.97 -7.70
N LEU A 47 -9.91 -14.19 -6.38
CA LEU A 47 -10.99 -13.93 -5.41
C LEU A 47 -11.42 -12.46 -5.45
N ARG A 48 -10.45 -11.53 -5.50
CA ARG A 48 -10.75 -10.11 -5.63
C ARG A 48 -11.46 -9.78 -6.93
N PHE A 49 -10.96 -10.26 -8.06
CA PHE A 49 -11.60 -10.09 -9.36
C PHE A 49 -13.06 -10.59 -9.34
N TRP A 50 -13.25 -11.81 -8.82
CA TRP A 50 -14.57 -12.44 -8.75
C TRP A 50 -15.54 -11.66 -7.86
N SER A 51 -15.12 -11.22 -6.67
CA SER A 51 -15.98 -10.41 -5.79
C SER A 51 -16.37 -9.08 -6.43
N ILE A 52 -15.47 -8.44 -7.19
CA ILE A 52 -15.80 -7.19 -7.89
C ILE A 52 -16.88 -7.42 -8.94
N VAL A 53 -16.74 -8.46 -9.76
CA VAL A 53 -17.71 -8.79 -10.82
C VAL A 53 -19.05 -9.21 -10.22
N LYS A 54 -19.04 -10.07 -9.18
CA LYS A 54 -20.25 -10.62 -8.57
C LYS A 54 -21.08 -9.56 -7.85
N TYR A 55 -20.42 -8.66 -7.11
CA TYR A 55 -21.10 -7.69 -6.26
C TYR A 55 -21.14 -6.27 -6.84
N ASN A 56 -20.65 -6.06 -8.07
CA ASN A 56 -20.53 -4.74 -8.73
C ASN A 56 -19.80 -3.72 -7.82
N LEU A 57 -18.61 -4.11 -7.35
CA LEU A 57 -17.80 -3.29 -6.44
C LEU A 57 -16.96 -2.26 -7.21
N SER A 58 -16.55 -1.18 -6.55
CA SER A 58 -15.72 -0.14 -7.17
C SER A 58 -14.65 0.33 -6.20
N TYR A 59 -13.39 0.05 -6.53
CA TYR A 59 -12.24 0.52 -5.75
C TYR A 59 -11.89 1.99 -6.01
N ILE A 60 -12.39 2.54 -7.12
CA ILE A 60 -12.22 3.95 -7.47
C ILE A 60 -13.52 4.69 -7.19
N VAL A 61 -13.40 5.85 -6.56
CA VAL A 61 -14.49 6.79 -6.37
C VAL A 61 -14.69 7.56 -7.68
N HIS A 62 -15.78 7.25 -8.39
CA HIS A 62 -16.18 7.95 -9.61
C HIS A 62 -17.33 8.91 -9.31
N PHE A 63 -17.56 9.86 -10.23
CA PHE A 63 -18.68 10.79 -10.12
C PHE A 63 -20.02 10.04 -10.03
N GLY A 64 -20.86 10.40 -9.07
CA GLY A 64 -22.17 9.78 -8.86
C GLY A 64 -22.18 8.37 -8.25
N ILE A 65 -21.04 7.87 -7.74
CA ILE A 65 -21.02 6.57 -7.05
C ILE A 65 -21.90 6.60 -5.77
N PRO A 66 -22.81 5.63 -5.58
CA PRO A 66 -23.62 5.58 -4.37
C PRO A 66 -22.78 5.15 -3.16
N VAL A 67 -23.02 5.80 -2.02
CA VAL A 67 -22.34 5.52 -0.74
C VAL A 67 -22.49 4.05 -0.33
N SER A 68 -23.63 3.43 -0.62
CA SER A 68 -23.86 2.00 -0.37
C SER A 68 -22.90 1.08 -1.12
N ARG A 69 -22.47 1.44 -2.34
CA ARG A 69 -21.46 0.69 -3.11
C ARG A 69 -20.08 0.86 -2.51
N MET A 70 -19.76 2.03 -1.96
CA MET A 70 -18.49 2.24 -1.24
C MET A 70 -18.41 1.30 -0.03
N PHE A 71 -19.43 1.29 0.83
CA PHE A 71 -19.48 0.40 2.00
C PHE A 71 -19.46 -1.08 1.62
N ARG A 72 -20.22 -1.48 0.59
CA ARG A 72 -20.17 -2.86 0.08
C ARG A 72 -18.78 -3.23 -0.44
N THR A 73 -18.10 -2.34 -1.16
CA THR A 73 -16.71 -2.59 -1.60
C THR A 73 -15.80 -2.76 -0.39
N ALA A 74 -16.05 -1.99 0.65
CA ALA A 74 -15.34 -2.07 1.90
C ALA A 74 -15.49 -3.46 2.54
N ASP A 75 -16.73 -3.90 2.76
CA ASP A 75 -17.07 -5.13 3.47
C ASP A 75 -16.74 -6.41 2.66
N TYR A 76 -17.02 -6.43 1.36
CA TYR A 76 -16.86 -7.61 0.50
C TYR A 76 -15.47 -7.72 -0.16
N SER A 77 -14.56 -6.78 0.09
CA SER A 77 -13.26 -6.79 -0.59
C SER A 77 -12.15 -6.03 0.12
N TYR A 78 -12.36 -4.75 0.43
CA TYR A 78 -11.27 -3.86 0.85
C TYR A 78 -10.65 -4.26 2.19
N ILE A 79 -11.47 -4.71 3.14
CA ILE A 79 -11.05 -5.10 4.50
C ILE A 79 -10.71 -6.58 4.66
N LEU A 80 -10.87 -7.38 3.59
CA LEU A 80 -10.61 -8.81 3.64
C LEU A 80 -9.11 -9.08 3.46
N PRO A 81 -8.42 -9.71 4.42
CA PRO A 81 -7.00 -10.02 4.29
C PRO A 81 -6.70 -10.91 3.07
N THR A 82 -7.62 -11.82 2.75
CA THR A 82 -7.52 -12.72 1.59
C THR A 82 -7.47 -11.98 0.26
N HIS A 83 -8.03 -10.77 0.17
CA HIS A 83 -8.01 -9.92 -1.04
C HIS A 83 -6.76 -9.03 -1.12
N ARG A 84 -6.05 -8.89 0.02
CA ARG A 84 -4.84 -8.05 0.19
C ARG A 84 -3.55 -8.86 0.21
N ALA A 85 -3.65 -10.18 0.42
CA ALA A 85 -2.53 -11.10 0.51
C ALA A 85 -1.56 -11.01 -0.68
N THR A 86 -2.05 -10.73 -1.90
CA THR A 86 -1.20 -10.58 -3.10
C THR A 86 -0.06 -9.57 -2.90
N ILE A 87 -0.35 -8.36 -2.40
CA ILE A 87 0.69 -7.32 -2.20
C ILE A 87 1.60 -7.74 -1.05
N TYR A 88 1.02 -8.26 0.03
CA TYR A 88 1.78 -8.68 1.20
C TYR A 88 2.83 -9.75 0.83
N PHE A 89 2.41 -10.77 0.08
CA PHE A 89 3.28 -11.83 -0.41
C PHE A 89 4.33 -11.31 -1.39
N SER A 90 4.01 -10.31 -2.21
CA SER A 90 5.03 -9.66 -3.05
C SER A 90 6.16 -9.02 -2.23
N GLY A 91 5.83 -8.44 -1.06
CA GLY A 91 6.81 -7.93 -0.11
C GLY A 91 7.66 -9.02 0.54
N VAL A 92 7.05 -10.15 0.91
CA VAL A 92 7.79 -11.33 1.43
C VAL A 92 8.76 -11.89 0.38
N LEU A 93 8.31 -11.98 -0.88
CA LEU A 93 9.17 -12.41 -1.99
C LEU A 93 10.33 -11.44 -2.23
N LEU A 94 10.09 -10.13 -2.15
CA LEU A 94 11.14 -9.12 -2.21
C LEU A 94 12.18 -9.30 -1.10
N ALA A 95 11.75 -9.51 0.14
CA ALA A 95 12.66 -9.76 1.25
C ALA A 95 13.51 -11.01 1.02
N TYR A 96 12.90 -12.08 0.48
CA TYR A 96 13.61 -13.30 0.12
C TYR A 96 14.62 -13.10 -1.01
N THR A 97 14.29 -12.34 -2.05
CA THR A 97 15.21 -12.05 -3.16
C THR A 97 16.39 -11.19 -2.72
N LEU A 98 16.15 -10.16 -1.89
CA LEU A 98 17.20 -9.33 -1.31
C LEU A 98 18.18 -10.14 -0.46
N ARG A 99 17.67 -11.11 0.34
CA ARG A 99 18.50 -12.00 1.16
C ARG A 99 19.32 -12.97 0.33
N THR A 100 18.75 -13.50 -0.75
CA THR A 100 19.40 -14.54 -1.58
C THR A 100 20.46 -13.94 -2.50
N HIS A 101 20.16 -12.79 -3.12
CA HIS A 101 21.07 -12.13 -4.06
C HIS A 101 21.92 -11.07 -3.34
N LYS A 102 22.89 -11.50 -2.52
CA LYS A 102 23.75 -10.54 -1.77
C LYS A 102 24.65 -9.71 -2.69
N SER A 103 25.34 -10.32 -3.66
CA SER A 103 26.20 -9.58 -4.61
C SER A 103 25.44 -9.18 -5.87
N PHE A 104 25.58 -7.90 -6.25
CA PHE A 104 25.07 -7.38 -7.50
C PHE A 104 26.16 -7.48 -8.57
N SER A 105 25.92 -8.25 -9.64
CA SER A 105 26.86 -8.32 -10.76
C SER A 105 26.69 -7.11 -11.67
N THR A 106 27.73 -6.28 -11.75
CA THR A 106 27.79 -5.06 -12.59
C THR A 106 27.59 -5.33 -14.09
N ARG A 107 27.80 -6.59 -14.54
CA ARG A 107 27.61 -7.02 -15.93
C ARG A 107 26.14 -6.96 -16.40
N SER A 108 25.19 -6.83 -15.48
CA SER A 108 23.74 -6.85 -15.76
C SER A 108 23.05 -5.48 -15.67
N LYS A 109 23.80 -4.38 -15.46
CA LYS A 109 23.23 -3.04 -15.23
C LYS A 109 22.22 -2.61 -16.32
N GLY A 110 22.53 -2.83 -17.60
CA GLY A 110 21.62 -2.47 -18.70
C GLY A 110 20.29 -3.22 -18.66
N ARG A 111 20.30 -4.52 -18.33
CA ARG A 111 19.08 -5.33 -18.17
C ARG A 111 18.24 -4.83 -17.00
N HIS A 112 18.87 -4.50 -15.87
CA HIS A 112 18.16 -3.97 -14.71
C HIS A 112 17.56 -2.59 -14.98
N LEU A 113 18.25 -1.71 -15.71
CA LEU A 113 17.70 -0.43 -16.12
C LEU A 113 16.45 -0.61 -16.99
N TYR A 114 16.49 -1.50 -17.98
CA TYR A 114 15.34 -1.80 -18.83
C TYR A 114 14.14 -2.34 -18.05
N ILE A 115 14.39 -3.28 -17.13
CA ILE A 115 13.35 -3.77 -16.21
C ILE A 115 12.78 -2.60 -15.41
N GLY A 116 13.63 -1.72 -14.87
CA GLY A 116 13.16 -0.57 -14.11
C GLY A 116 12.26 0.38 -14.89
N ILE A 117 12.61 0.69 -16.14
CA ILE A 117 11.76 1.49 -17.02
C ILE A 117 10.38 0.86 -17.19
N ILE A 118 10.32 -0.45 -17.44
CA ILE A 118 9.03 -1.18 -17.54
C ILE A 118 8.26 -1.06 -16.23
N MET A 119 8.90 -1.28 -15.08
CA MET A 119 8.24 -1.20 -13.77
C MET A 119 7.70 0.21 -13.47
N TYR A 120 8.42 1.26 -13.87
CA TYR A 120 7.95 2.64 -13.72
C TYR A 120 6.77 2.95 -14.64
N ILE A 121 6.80 2.49 -15.89
CA ILE A 121 5.67 2.63 -16.83
C ILE A 121 4.44 1.91 -16.27
N LEU A 122 4.58 0.68 -15.75
CA LEU A 122 3.48 -0.05 -15.13
C LEU A 122 2.92 0.68 -13.90
N GLY A 123 3.79 1.24 -13.05
CA GLY A 123 3.38 2.04 -11.90
C GLY A 123 2.61 3.29 -12.32
N PHE A 124 3.09 4.00 -13.34
CA PHE A 124 2.44 5.17 -13.91
C PHE A 124 1.06 4.82 -14.50
N LEU A 125 0.97 3.75 -15.29
CA LEU A 125 -0.29 3.23 -15.83
C LEU A 125 -1.27 2.83 -14.73
N THR A 126 -0.77 2.40 -13.57
CA THR A 126 -1.64 2.05 -12.43
C THR A 126 -2.29 3.28 -11.80
N TRP A 127 -1.54 4.38 -11.71
CA TRP A 127 -2.02 5.65 -11.18
C TRP A 127 -2.97 6.36 -12.14
N PHE A 128 -2.59 6.45 -13.42
CA PHE A 128 -3.33 7.20 -14.43
C PHE A 128 -4.35 6.36 -15.21
N GLY A 129 -4.28 5.03 -15.12
CA GLY A 129 -5.19 4.12 -15.81
C GLY A 129 -6.69 4.43 -15.60
N PRO A 130 -7.15 4.72 -14.38
CA PRO A 130 -8.57 4.99 -14.15
C PRO A 130 -8.97 6.45 -14.39
N PHE A 131 -8.18 7.23 -15.13
CA PHE A 131 -8.46 8.65 -15.38
C PHE A 131 -9.87 8.90 -15.94
N ASN A 132 -10.39 7.99 -16.77
CA ASN A 132 -11.73 8.10 -17.35
C ASN A 132 -12.85 8.12 -16.30
N THR A 133 -12.62 7.54 -15.12
CA THR A 133 -13.60 7.49 -14.02
C THR A 133 -13.87 8.86 -13.39
N SER A 134 -13.01 9.85 -13.66
CA SER A 134 -13.13 11.22 -13.17
C SER A 134 -14.09 12.07 -13.99
N PHE A 135 -14.44 11.66 -15.21
CA PHE A 135 -15.38 12.40 -16.05
C PHE A 135 -16.81 12.25 -15.54
N ARG A 136 -17.61 13.33 -15.65
CA ARG A 136 -19.03 13.33 -15.22
C ARG A 136 -19.88 12.33 -16.00
N ASP A 137 -19.53 12.09 -17.26
CA ASP A 137 -20.26 11.18 -18.16
C ASP A 137 -19.83 9.71 -18.00
N TYR A 138 -18.94 9.41 -17.05
CA TYR A 138 -18.47 8.06 -16.82
C TYR A 138 -19.61 7.13 -16.39
N LYS A 139 -19.81 6.05 -17.14
CA LYS A 139 -20.73 4.98 -16.79
C LYS A 139 -19.95 3.81 -16.23
N TYR A 140 -20.27 3.43 -15.00
CA TYR A 140 -19.61 2.33 -14.32
C TYR A 140 -19.66 1.03 -15.15
N ASN A 141 -18.48 0.48 -15.43
CA ASN A 141 -18.32 -0.83 -16.04
C ASN A 141 -17.66 -1.80 -15.05
N ARG A 142 -18.39 -2.88 -14.70
CA ARG A 142 -17.91 -3.90 -13.75
C ARG A 142 -16.63 -4.60 -14.19
N TRP A 143 -16.41 -4.78 -15.50
CA TRP A 143 -15.25 -5.47 -16.03
C TRP A 143 -14.00 -4.61 -15.97
N GLU A 144 -14.15 -3.33 -16.30
CA GLU A 144 -13.08 -2.33 -16.14
C GLU A 144 -12.67 -2.22 -14.66
N ALA A 145 -13.65 -2.10 -13.76
CA ALA A 145 -13.41 -2.05 -12.32
C ALA A 145 -12.75 -3.33 -11.78
N ALA A 146 -13.16 -4.51 -12.26
CA ALA A 146 -12.60 -5.78 -11.85
C ALA A 146 -11.16 -5.95 -12.36
N PHE A 147 -10.90 -5.60 -13.62
CA PHE A 147 -9.56 -5.67 -14.21
C PHE A 147 -8.61 -4.70 -13.49
N TYR A 148 -9.02 -3.45 -13.30
CA TYR A 148 -8.25 -2.49 -12.54
C TYR A 148 -8.00 -2.99 -11.10
N GLY A 149 -9.06 -3.42 -10.41
CA GLY A 149 -8.95 -3.96 -9.06
C GLY A 149 -8.00 -5.16 -8.98
N ALA A 150 -7.96 -6.04 -9.98
CA ALA A 150 -7.05 -7.18 -10.02
C ALA A 150 -5.59 -6.78 -10.33
N VAL A 151 -5.38 -5.91 -11.31
CA VAL A 151 -4.04 -5.60 -11.83
C VAL A 151 -3.33 -4.54 -11.00
N ALA A 152 -4.04 -3.49 -10.58
CA ALA A 152 -3.43 -2.32 -9.93
C ALA A 152 -2.60 -2.69 -8.67
N PRO A 153 -3.08 -3.55 -7.74
CA PRO A 153 -2.28 -4.03 -6.62
C PRO A 153 -0.98 -4.74 -7.03
N ILE A 154 -0.99 -5.51 -8.12
CA ILE A 154 0.17 -6.26 -8.59
C ILE A 154 1.18 -5.30 -9.20
N THR A 155 0.76 -4.47 -10.15
CA THR A 155 1.63 -3.51 -10.83
C THR A 155 2.20 -2.51 -9.85
N TRP A 156 1.37 -1.91 -8.98
CA TRP A 156 1.87 -0.98 -7.96
C TRP A 156 2.81 -1.65 -6.96
N GLY A 157 2.43 -2.81 -6.42
CA GLY A 157 3.26 -3.54 -5.45
C GLY A 157 4.61 -3.93 -6.04
N THR A 158 4.64 -4.37 -7.29
CA THR A 158 5.88 -4.74 -7.99
C THR A 158 6.72 -3.53 -8.37
N THR A 159 6.13 -2.38 -8.73
CA THR A 159 6.85 -1.11 -8.91
C THR A 159 7.53 -0.67 -7.62
N ILE A 160 6.83 -0.69 -6.49
CA ILE A 160 7.40 -0.35 -5.18
C ILE A 160 8.51 -1.35 -4.81
N ALA A 161 8.29 -2.65 -5.01
CA ALA A 161 9.30 -3.67 -4.77
C ALA A 161 10.55 -3.45 -5.63
N TRP A 162 10.38 -3.04 -6.88
CA TRP A 162 11.49 -2.69 -7.76
C TRP A 162 12.25 -1.45 -7.27
N ILE A 163 11.54 -0.40 -6.83
CA ILE A 163 12.17 0.80 -6.26
C ILE A 163 13.08 0.40 -5.09
N ILE A 164 12.55 -0.35 -4.13
CA ILE A 164 13.31 -0.83 -2.96
C ILE A 164 14.53 -1.66 -3.42
N PHE A 165 14.33 -2.63 -4.32
CA PHE A 165 15.41 -3.47 -4.82
C PHE A 165 16.51 -2.65 -5.52
N SER A 166 16.12 -1.68 -6.36
CA SER A 166 17.05 -0.85 -7.13
C SER A 166 17.87 0.09 -6.26
N THR A 167 17.27 0.61 -5.17
CA THR A 167 17.93 1.43 -4.17
C THR A 167 18.93 0.61 -3.36
N GLU A 168 18.52 -0.56 -2.85
CA GLU A 168 19.41 -1.46 -2.08
C GLU A 168 20.60 -1.98 -2.89
N LYS A 169 20.40 -2.22 -4.19
CA LYS A 169 21.46 -2.72 -5.09
C LYS A 169 22.23 -1.61 -5.81
N LYS A 170 21.95 -0.34 -5.53
CA LYS A 170 22.63 0.83 -6.13
C LYS A 170 22.63 0.80 -7.65
N VAL A 171 21.49 0.39 -8.22
CA VAL A 171 21.33 0.26 -9.68
C VAL A 171 21.13 1.64 -10.32
N ASN A 172 20.37 2.51 -9.65
CA ASN A 172 19.92 3.81 -10.16
C ASN A 172 20.44 4.95 -9.25
N GLY A 173 21.62 5.49 -9.55
CA GLY A 173 22.29 6.45 -8.67
C GLY A 173 21.50 7.73 -8.34
N LEU A 174 20.65 8.24 -9.23
CA LEU A 174 19.82 9.41 -8.96
C LEU A 174 18.67 9.11 -7.98
N PHE A 175 17.91 8.05 -8.24
CA PHE A 175 16.79 7.64 -7.38
C PHE A 175 17.27 7.18 -6.01
N GLU A 176 18.40 6.47 -5.95
CA GLU A 176 19.05 6.10 -4.69
C GLU A 176 19.34 7.34 -3.84
N TYR A 177 19.99 8.36 -4.41
CA TYR A 177 20.37 9.58 -3.70
C TYR A 177 19.15 10.30 -3.10
N ILE A 178 18.06 10.43 -3.87
CA ILE A 178 16.83 11.09 -3.41
C ILE A 178 16.14 10.26 -2.32
N LEU A 179 15.99 8.95 -2.51
CA LEU A 179 15.24 8.09 -1.59
C LEU A 179 15.99 7.83 -0.28
N THR A 180 17.32 7.88 -0.29
CA THR A 180 18.17 7.71 0.91
C THR A 180 18.46 9.02 1.63
N TRP A 181 17.76 10.10 1.28
CA TRP A 181 18.00 11.41 1.88
C TRP A 181 17.71 11.41 3.39
N LYS A 182 18.67 11.93 4.18
CA LYS A 182 18.65 11.87 5.65
C LYS A 182 17.37 12.42 6.29
N TYR A 183 16.73 13.43 5.70
CA TYR A 183 15.52 14.02 6.27
C TYR A 183 14.29 13.12 6.15
N PHE A 184 14.26 12.19 5.20
CA PHE A 184 13.18 11.20 5.11
C PHE A 184 13.17 10.22 6.28
N GLN A 185 14.26 10.11 7.04
CA GLN A 185 14.29 9.32 8.26
C GLN A 185 13.29 9.85 9.32
N PHE A 186 13.10 11.17 9.41
CA PHE A 186 12.11 11.75 10.32
C PHE A 186 10.70 11.30 9.93
N PHE A 187 10.32 11.51 8.67
CA PHE A 187 9.02 11.11 8.14
C PHE A 187 8.75 9.61 8.27
N THR A 188 9.78 8.78 8.07
CA THR A 188 9.66 7.32 8.22
C THR A 188 9.35 6.92 9.66
N LYS A 189 9.92 7.61 10.65
CA LYS A 189 9.68 7.30 12.08
C LYS A 189 8.27 7.66 12.54
N ILE A 190 7.70 8.75 12.02
CA ILE A 190 6.36 9.20 12.40
C ILE A 190 5.24 8.64 11.50
N ALA A 191 5.58 7.93 10.42
CA ALA A 191 4.61 7.50 9.41
C ALA A 191 3.47 6.64 9.99
N TYR A 192 3.78 5.76 10.95
CA TYR A 192 2.78 4.94 11.61
C TYR A 192 1.84 5.79 12.50
N ALA A 193 2.39 6.70 13.30
CA ALA A 193 1.59 7.65 14.08
C ALA A 193 0.70 8.54 13.20
N VAL A 194 1.22 9.02 12.05
CA VAL A 194 0.43 9.79 11.06
C VAL A 194 -0.75 8.95 10.57
N TYR A 195 -0.53 7.69 10.24
CA TYR A 195 -1.59 6.78 9.79
C TYR A 195 -2.72 6.64 10.83
N LEU A 196 -2.38 6.54 12.11
CA LEU A 196 -3.35 6.41 13.20
C LEU A 196 -4.14 7.71 13.47
N VAL A 197 -3.47 8.87 13.37
CA VAL A 197 -4.03 10.16 13.76
C VAL A 197 -4.82 10.84 12.63
N GLN A 198 -4.42 10.65 11.36
CA GLN A 198 -5.00 11.39 10.23
C GLN A 198 -6.54 11.26 10.15
N PHE A 199 -7.06 10.05 10.31
CA PHE A 199 -8.50 9.78 10.14
C PHE A 199 -9.35 10.37 11.26
N PRO A 200 -8.99 10.22 12.56
CA PRO A 200 -9.66 10.96 13.63
C PRO A 200 -9.72 12.47 13.39
N VAL A 201 -8.62 13.09 12.93
CA VAL A 201 -8.59 14.52 12.61
C VAL A 201 -9.53 14.84 11.44
N PHE A 202 -9.51 14.06 10.37
CA PHE A 202 -10.41 14.21 9.22
C PHE A 202 -11.88 14.12 9.65
N PHE A 203 -12.25 13.12 10.45
CA PHE A 203 -13.63 12.97 10.93
C PHE A 203 -14.05 14.09 11.86
N TYR A 204 -13.15 14.57 12.71
CA TYR A 204 -13.42 15.72 13.56
C TYR A 204 -13.73 16.97 12.71
N ASN A 205 -12.88 17.29 11.73
CA ASN A 205 -13.05 18.45 10.86
C ASN A 205 -14.32 18.35 10.01
N VAL A 206 -14.63 17.18 9.47
CA VAL A 206 -15.90 16.94 8.76
C VAL A 206 -17.10 17.08 9.71
N GLY A 207 -17.01 16.57 10.94
CA GLY A 207 -18.10 16.62 11.93
C GLY A 207 -18.44 18.01 12.45
N ILE A 208 -17.47 18.93 12.50
CA ILE A 208 -17.70 20.34 12.89
C ILE A 208 -18.15 21.22 11.72
N THR A 209 -17.96 20.78 10.48
CA THR A 209 -18.31 21.56 9.30
C THR A 209 -19.82 21.54 9.08
N ARG A 210 -20.47 22.69 9.29
CA ARG A 210 -21.94 22.85 9.20
C ARG A 210 -22.43 23.62 7.98
N HIS A 211 -21.51 24.13 7.16
CA HIS A 211 -21.84 24.93 5.98
C HIS A 211 -21.47 24.20 4.69
N VAL A 212 -22.22 24.47 3.63
CA VAL A 212 -21.88 24.01 2.29
C VAL A 212 -20.71 24.87 1.79
N GLY A 213 -19.56 24.25 1.59
CA GLY A 213 -18.38 24.93 1.05
C GLY A 213 -18.34 24.82 -0.47
N GLU A 214 -18.00 25.92 -1.15
CA GLU A 214 -17.58 25.85 -2.55
C GLU A 214 -16.19 25.25 -2.67
N PHE A 215 -15.93 24.52 -3.75
CA PHE A 215 -14.63 23.92 -4.00
C PHE A 215 -13.55 25.00 -4.18
N LYS A 216 -12.52 24.96 -3.33
CA LYS A 216 -11.31 25.79 -3.42
C LYS A 216 -10.09 24.89 -3.50
N HIS A 217 -9.09 25.29 -4.29
CA HIS A 217 -7.84 24.53 -4.43
C HIS A 217 -7.10 24.31 -3.09
N SER A 218 -7.25 25.22 -2.13
CA SER A 218 -6.69 25.09 -0.79
C SER A 218 -7.25 23.91 0.03
N PHE A 219 -8.41 23.34 -0.35
CA PHE A 219 -8.94 22.14 0.29
C PHE A 219 -8.23 20.86 -0.12
N MET A 220 -7.44 20.86 -1.19
CA MET A 220 -6.66 19.68 -1.58
C MET A 220 -5.51 19.39 -0.60
N LEU A 221 -4.90 20.45 -0.05
CA LEU A 221 -3.80 20.38 0.92
C LEU A 221 -3.98 21.44 2.01
N PRO A 222 -4.94 21.23 2.93
CA PRO A 222 -5.22 22.19 4.00
C PRO A 222 -4.03 22.24 4.99
N PRO A 223 -3.27 23.35 5.02
CA PRO A 223 -2.02 23.39 5.78
C PRO A 223 -2.25 23.27 7.30
N GLY A 224 -3.33 23.86 7.82
CA GLY A 224 -3.67 23.77 9.24
C GLY A 224 -3.96 22.34 9.71
N GLU A 225 -4.71 21.59 8.91
CA GLU A 225 -5.03 20.19 9.19
C GLU A 225 -3.77 19.31 9.14
N LEU A 226 -2.92 19.51 8.12
CA LEU A 226 -1.64 18.81 8.01
C LEU A 226 -0.71 19.13 9.20
N SER A 227 -0.63 20.38 9.63
CA SER A 227 0.16 20.78 10.80
C SER A 227 -0.33 20.10 12.08
N ILE A 228 -1.64 20.02 12.30
CA ILE A 228 -2.22 19.34 13.47
C ILE A 228 -1.91 17.84 13.43
N ILE A 229 -2.06 17.19 12.27
CA ILE A 229 -1.74 15.77 12.10
C ILE A 229 -0.27 15.51 12.41
N LEU A 230 0.65 16.32 11.89
CA LEU A 230 2.08 16.18 12.14
C LEU A 230 2.43 16.40 13.61
N LEU A 231 1.83 17.39 14.26
CA LEU A 231 2.04 17.66 15.69
C LEU A 231 1.57 16.49 16.55
N LEU A 232 0.33 16.03 16.35
CA LEU A 232 -0.24 14.91 17.09
C LEU A 232 0.50 13.60 16.82
N ALA A 233 0.91 13.34 15.57
CA ALA A 233 1.71 12.17 15.22
C ALA A 233 3.09 12.20 15.90
N THR A 234 3.71 13.38 15.99
CA THR A 234 4.99 13.54 16.71
C THR A 234 4.82 13.26 18.20
N ILE A 235 3.78 13.82 18.84
CA ILE A 235 3.46 13.55 20.25
C ILE A 235 3.24 12.06 20.48
N LEU A 236 2.42 11.40 19.64
CA LEU A 236 2.15 9.97 19.75
C LEU A 236 3.43 9.14 19.59
N THR A 237 4.30 9.50 18.66
CA THR A 237 5.59 8.82 18.44
C THR A 237 6.50 8.96 19.66
N LEU A 238 6.62 10.16 20.23
CA LEU A 238 7.51 10.44 21.36
C LEU A 238 7.00 9.88 22.69
N CYS A 239 5.69 9.95 22.93
CA CYS A 239 5.08 9.55 24.21
C CYS A 239 4.69 8.07 24.26
N VAL A 240 4.43 7.44 23.12
CA VAL A 240 3.95 6.05 23.06
C VAL A 240 4.91 5.19 22.26
N GLU A 241 5.12 5.44 20.97
CA GLU A 241 5.85 4.46 20.14
C GLU A 241 7.30 4.25 20.61
N LEU A 242 8.06 5.32 20.83
CA LEU A 242 9.47 5.21 21.21
C LEU A 242 9.66 4.58 22.60
N PRO A 243 8.92 4.98 23.66
CA PRO A 243 9.01 4.32 24.96
C PRO A 243 8.74 2.81 24.89
N PHE A 244 7.67 2.40 24.20
CA PHE A 244 7.32 0.98 24.08
C PHE A 244 8.34 0.19 23.25
N GLN A 245 8.89 0.77 22.19
CA GLN A 245 9.99 0.16 21.42
C GLN A 245 11.25 -0.03 22.29
N ASN A 246 11.57 0.95 23.14
CA ASN A 246 12.72 0.87 24.03
C ASN A 246 12.53 -0.19 25.14
N ILE A 247 11.33 -0.26 25.72
CA ILE A 247 10.98 -1.31 26.70
C ILE A 247 11.18 -2.69 26.07
N PHE A 248 10.63 -2.93 24.88
CA PHE A 248 10.77 -4.21 24.19
C PHE A 248 12.24 -4.59 23.97
N ARG A 249 13.08 -3.64 23.54
CA ARG A 249 14.53 -3.87 23.35
C ARG A 249 15.29 -4.19 24.63
N VAL A 250 14.84 -3.68 25.78
CA VAL A 250 15.47 -3.97 27.08
C VAL A 250 15.11 -5.38 27.56
N TYR A 251 13.85 -5.80 27.39
CA TYR A 251 13.37 -7.10 27.87
C TYR A 251 13.69 -8.28 26.95
N PHE A 252 13.68 -8.10 25.63
CA PHE A 252 13.83 -9.17 24.63
C PHE A 252 15.17 -9.11 23.89
N LYS A 253 16.22 -8.70 24.59
CA LYS A 253 17.58 -8.60 24.03
C LYS A 253 18.23 -9.97 23.85
#